data_AF-K1RKI3-F1
#
_entry.id   AF-K1RKI3-F1
#
_cell.length_a   1.000
_cell.length_b   1.000
_cell.length_c   1.000
_cell.angle_alpha   90.00
_cell.angle_beta   90.00
_cell.angle_gamma   90.00
#
_symmetry.space_group_name_H-M   'P 1'
#
loop_
_entity.id
_entity.type
_entity.pdbx_description
1 polymer ?
#
loop_
_entity_poly.entity_id
_entity_poly.type
_entity_poly.pdbx_seq_one_letter_code
_entity_poly.pdbx_strand_id
1 'polypeptide(L)'
;MNFFLRQRWRDARLAHNSSGVPVLELHRKALEEVWVPDIYFVNEKNAHFHYVSVPNKMFNVFPDGKVSYSIRVTGTYTCEMDLRKYPLDKQTCHIKIESYGHSTNSLKIRWNSPPVLLSKNIKMTQYSVEKTVPFICDQQYMEYNYSCIGVNFHLNRMNGFYFIHMYVPSILIVMLSWISFWLDIEATAARISLGILTVLAMTTQNKFTGVQHVSYVTAMNVWTAASLAFVFLGVIEYAYINVKTRKHVRRSLNRATSNLSMNGNNPILNGSIYSISKKDTNFSQGSQKKNTPNVIDLDNKNGRKVDRLARIVFPMSYVLFNIVYWSFYGIWEPVQDDPKLVH
;
A
#
# COMPACT_ATOMS: atom_id res chain seq x y z
N MET A 1 6.81 -20.40 7.89
CA MET A 1 5.85 -21.46 7.54
C MET A 1 6.10 -22.68 8.41
N ASN A 2 5.06 -23.42 8.82
CA ASN A 2 5.16 -24.67 9.59
C ASN A 2 4.47 -25.79 8.80
N PHE A 3 5.16 -26.91 8.60
CA PHE A 3 4.64 -28.04 7.82
C PHE A 3 5.28 -29.36 8.26
N PHE A 4 4.68 -30.46 7.80
CA PHE A 4 5.24 -31.80 7.95
C PHE A 4 5.89 -32.22 6.62
N LEU A 5 7.19 -32.44 6.65
CA LEU A 5 7.95 -32.97 5.52
C LEU A 5 7.90 -34.50 5.58
N ARG A 6 7.25 -35.12 4.60
CA ARG A 6 7.11 -36.58 4.48
C ARG A 6 7.92 -37.08 3.32
N GLN A 7 8.89 -37.94 3.61
CA GLN A 7 9.79 -38.56 2.65
C GLN A 7 9.51 -40.06 2.60
N ARG A 8 9.60 -40.63 1.39
CA ARG A 8 9.49 -42.08 1.19
C ARG A 8 10.57 -42.54 0.23
N TRP A 9 11.31 -43.56 0.63
CA TRP A 9 12.29 -44.24 -0.20
C TRP A 9 12.22 -45.74 0.06
N ARG A 10 13.00 -46.52 -0.68
CA ARG A 10 13.11 -47.96 -0.48
C ARG A 10 14.57 -48.30 -0.17
N ASP A 11 14.78 -49.02 0.92
CA ASP A 11 16.08 -49.56 1.32
C ASP A 11 15.95 -51.07 1.53
N ALA A 12 16.53 -51.84 0.62
CA ALA A 12 16.44 -53.31 0.64
C ALA A 12 17.09 -53.92 1.90
N ARG A 13 18.02 -53.22 2.55
CA ARG A 13 18.73 -53.70 3.75
C ARG A 13 17.84 -53.70 5.00
N LEU A 14 16.74 -52.93 4.97
CA LEU A 14 15.79 -52.81 6.08
C LEU A 14 14.56 -53.71 5.92
N ALA A 15 14.52 -54.54 4.86
CA ALA A 15 13.43 -55.47 4.62
C ALA A 15 13.35 -56.52 5.74
N HIS A 16 12.15 -56.74 6.28
CA HIS A 16 11.92 -57.63 7.42
C HIS A 16 10.74 -58.59 7.16
N ASN A 17 10.60 -59.06 5.93
CA ASN A 17 9.50 -59.94 5.49
C ASN A 17 9.25 -61.16 6.41
N SER A 18 10.26 -61.63 7.14
CA SER A 18 10.17 -62.84 7.98
C SER A 18 9.63 -62.60 9.40
N SER A 19 9.43 -61.36 9.85
CA SER A 19 9.06 -61.07 11.24
C SER A 19 7.56 -61.12 11.55
N GLY A 20 6.69 -61.23 10.53
CA GLY A 20 5.23 -61.24 10.69
C GLY A 20 4.61 -59.90 11.12
N VAL A 21 5.43 -58.85 11.29
CA VAL A 21 4.97 -57.51 11.69
C VAL A 21 4.71 -56.68 10.43
N PRO A 22 3.53 -56.02 10.31
CA PRO A 22 3.17 -55.29 9.10
C PRO A 22 3.90 -53.95 8.94
N VAL A 23 4.27 -53.28 10.03
CA VAL A 23 5.05 -52.02 10.03
C VAL A 23 5.90 -51.97 11.29
N LEU A 24 7.20 -51.71 11.13
CA LEU A 24 8.11 -51.47 12.25
C LEU A 24 8.20 -49.96 12.53
N GLU A 25 7.67 -49.54 13.67
CA GLU A 25 7.78 -48.16 14.16
C GLU A 25 9.05 -48.02 14.99
N LEU A 26 10.07 -47.35 14.46
CA LEU A 26 11.37 -47.28 15.09
C LEU A 26 11.51 -46.04 15.98
N HIS A 27 12.22 -46.23 17.09
CA HIS A 27 12.62 -45.14 17.97
C HIS A 27 13.64 -44.20 17.30
N ARG A 28 13.68 -42.93 17.73
CA ARG A 28 14.57 -41.89 17.19
C ARG A 28 16.04 -42.31 17.08
N LYS A 29 16.56 -43.07 18.05
CA LYS A 29 17.98 -43.49 18.06
C LYS A 29 18.36 -44.30 16.82
N ALA A 30 17.44 -45.08 16.26
CA ALA A 30 17.69 -45.82 15.02
C ALA A 30 17.96 -44.89 13.81
N LEU A 31 17.52 -43.64 13.85
CA LEU A 31 17.81 -42.65 12.80
C LEU A 31 19.28 -42.25 12.74
N GLU A 32 20.07 -42.51 13.78
CA GLU A 32 21.51 -42.22 13.81
C GLU A 32 22.32 -43.31 13.09
N GLU A 33 21.74 -44.49 12.87
CA GLU A 33 22.39 -45.65 12.24
C GLU A 33 21.89 -45.92 10.81
N VAL A 34 20.78 -45.29 10.40
CA VAL A 34 20.14 -45.51 9.11
C VAL A 34 20.36 -44.32 8.19
N TRP A 35 20.62 -44.60 6.91
CA TRP A 35 20.75 -43.57 5.89
C TRP A 35 19.42 -42.81 5.68
N VAL A 36 19.50 -41.48 5.67
CA VAL A 36 18.39 -40.57 5.37
C VAL A 36 18.82 -39.64 4.23
N PRO A 37 17.97 -39.38 3.21
CA PRO A 37 18.30 -38.46 2.13
C PRO A 37 18.67 -37.06 2.64
N ASP A 38 19.74 -36.50 2.07
CA ASP A 38 20.33 -35.21 2.42
C ASP A 38 19.64 -34.03 1.71
N ILE A 39 18.33 -33.92 1.89
CA ILE A 39 17.55 -32.83 1.30
C ILE A 39 17.63 -31.56 2.14
N TYR A 40 17.76 -30.41 1.49
CA TYR A 40 17.76 -29.10 2.11
C TYR A 40 16.84 -28.13 1.37
N PHE A 41 16.52 -27.01 2.01
CA PHE A 41 15.70 -25.97 1.42
C PHE A 41 16.58 -24.88 0.84
N VAL A 42 16.54 -24.70 -0.49
CA VAL A 42 17.46 -23.80 -1.20
C VAL A 42 17.27 -22.34 -0.77
N ASN A 43 16.03 -21.93 -0.59
CA ASN A 43 15.65 -20.54 -0.32
C ASN A 43 15.33 -20.30 1.17
N GLU A 44 15.92 -21.08 2.07
CA GLU A 44 15.75 -20.96 3.51
C GLU A 44 16.69 -19.90 4.12
N LYS A 45 16.15 -19.08 5.02
CA LYS A 45 16.90 -18.10 5.81
C LYS A 45 17.16 -18.57 7.24
N ASN A 46 16.16 -19.22 7.82
CA ASN A 46 16.26 -19.81 9.15
C ASN A 46 15.19 -20.91 9.29
N ALA A 47 15.57 -22.08 9.77
CA ALA A 47 14.68 -23.20 10.01
C ALA A 47 15.04 -23.93 11.30
N HIS A 48 14.03 -24.44 11.98
CA HIS A 48 14.19 -25.22 13.20
C HIS A 48 13.27 -26.44 13.21
N PHE A 49 13.80 -27.51 13.80
CA PHE A 49 13.06 -28.72 14.08
C PHE A 49 12.32 -28.60 15.41
N HIS A 50 11.15 -29.21 15.49
CA HIS A 50 10.35 -29.22 16.71
C HIS A 50 10.76 -30.39 17.62
N TYR A 51 10.89 -30.12 18.92
CA TYR A 51 11.39 -31.08 19.90
C TYR A 51 10.55 -31.26 21.17
N VAL A 52 9.42 -30.57 21.30
CA VAL A 52 8.61 -30.58 22.53
C VAL A 52 7.42 -31.54 22.36
N SER A 53 7.19 -32.49 23.28
CA SER A 53 8.05 -32.89 24.43
C SER A 53 9.21 -33.82 24.04
N VAL A 54 9.16 -34.38 22.83
CA VAL A 54 10.17 -35.27 22.24
C VAL A 54 10.38 -34.83 20.78
N PRO A 55 11.58 -34.98 20.17
CA PRO A 55 11.81 -34.70 18.75
C PRO A 55 10.71 -35.23 17.84
N ASN A 56 10.07 -34.33 17.10
CA ASN A 56 8.94 -34.61 16.22
C ASN A 56 9.40 -35.28 14.92
N LYS A 57 9.96 -36.49 15.04
CA LYS A 57 10.42 -37.36 13.96
C LYS A 57 9.70 -38.70 14.05
N MET A 58 9.16 -39.15 12.93
CA MET A 58 8.49 -40.45 12.78
C MET A 58 9.23 -41.25 11.71
N PHE A 59 9.53 -42.52 12.00
CA PHE A 59 10.25 -43.41 11.11
C PHE A 59 9.63 -44.80 11.12
N ASN A 60 8.99 -45.15 10.01
CA ASN A 60 8.30 -46.42 9.85
C ASN A 60 8.92 -47.20 8.69
N VAL A 61 9.22 -48.47 8.92
CA VAL A 61 9.75 -49.39 7.91
C VAL A 61 8.67 -50.41 7.58
N PHE A 62 8.43 -50.64 6.29
CA PHE A 62 7.51 -51.66 5.78
C PHE A 62 8.27 -52.95 5.43
N PRO A 63 7.60 -54.12 5.35
CA PRO A 63 8.25 -55.41 5.14
C PRO A 63 9.11 -55.46 3.87
N ASP A 64 8.65 -54.79 2.80
CA ASP A 64 9.29 -54.70 1.49
C ASP A 64 10.54 -53.80 1.42
N GLY A 65 10.97 -53.27 2.58
CA GLY A 65 12.08 -52.33 2.72
C GLY A 65 11.69 -50.88 2.42
N LYS A 66 10.39 -50.57 2.21
CA LYS A 66 9.96 -49.18 2.04
C LYS A 66 10.04 -48.45 3.37
N VAL A 67 10.55 -47.23 3.34
CA VAL A 67 10.70 -46.37 4.50
C VAL A 67 9.78 -45.16 4.37
N SER A 68 9.11 -44.81 5.46
CA SER A 68 8.32 -43.59 5.59
C SER A 68 8.89 -42.75 6.73
N TYR A 69 9.46 -41.61 6.37
CA TYR A 69 10.05 -40.66 7.29
C TYR A 69 9.24 -39.38 7.31
N SER A 70 8.86 -38.89 8.49
CA SER A 70 8.11 -37.65 8.64
C SER A 70 8.73 -36.78 9.73
N ILE A 71 8.93 -35.51 9.42
CA ILE A 71 9.47 -34.53 10.36
C ILE A 71 8.64 -33.25 10.34
N ARG A 72 8.54 -32.58 11.50
CA ARG A 72 7.91 -31.26 11.61
C ARG A 72 8.99 -30.18 11.51
N VAL A 73 8.82 -29.26 10.58
CA VAL A 73 9.76 -28.16 10.32
C VAL A 73 9.01 -26.84 10.36
N THR A 74 9.58 -25.85 11.05
CA THR A 74 9.23 -24.45 10.85
C THR A 74 10.41 -23.75 10.19
N GLY A 75 10.16 -23.10 9.06
CA GLY A 75 11.17 -22.37 8.30
C GLY A 75 10.69 -21.00 7.85
N THR A 76 11.62 -20.07 7.76
CA THR A 76 11.47 -18.78 7.10
C THR A 76 12.17 -18.85 5.75
N TYR A 77 11.42 -18.57 4.69
CA TYR A 77 11.88 -18.71 3.31
C TYR A 77 11.96 -17.34 2.65
N THR A 78 12.90 -17.16 1.73
CA THR A 78 12.94 -15.98 0.87
C THR A 78 11.84 -16.07 -0.18
N CYS A 79 11.16 -14.95 -0.37
CA CYS A 79 10.17 -14.76 -1.42
C CYS A 79 10.38 -13.40 -2.03
N GLU A 80 10.64 -13.38 -3.33
CA GLU A 80 10.77 -12.16 -4.12
C GLU A 80 9.37 -11.66 -4.46
N MET A 81 8.96 -10.58 -3.81
CA MET A 81 7.61 -10.02 -3.95
C MET A 81 7.62 -8.85 -4.93
N ASP A 82 6.57 -8.75 -5.74
CA ASP A 82 6.32 -7.59 -6.59
C ASP A 82 5.25 -6.69 -5.95
N LEU A 83 5.67 -5.55 -5.42
CA LEU A 83 4.79 -4.61 -4.70
C LEU A 83 4.28 -3.46 -5.59
N ARG A 84 4.47 -3.50 -6.92
CA ARG A 84 4.01 -2.43 -7.83
C ARG A 84 2.51 -2.13 -7.64
N LYS A 85 1.71 -3.18 -7.43
CA LYS A 85 0.26 -3.09 -7.24
C LYS A 85 -0.18 -2.98 -5.78
N TYR A 86 0.75 -2.79 -4.84
CA TYR A 86 0.43 -2.76 -3.41
C TYR A 86 -0.64 -1.69 -3.08
N PRO A 87 -1.71 -2.02 -2.33
CA PRO A 87 -1.99 -3.29 -1.64
C PRO A 87 -2.89 -4.27 -2.42
N LEU A 88 -3.21 -4.02 -3.68
CA LEU A 88 -4.07 -4.88 -4.52
C LEU A 88 -3.26 -6.00 -5.21
N ASP A 89 -2.16 -6.42 -4.60
CA ASP A 89 -1.15 -7.32 -5.16
C ASP A 89 -1.45 -8.79 -4.91
N LYS A 90 -1.05 -9.62 -5.87
CA LYS A 90 -0.94 -11.08 -5.75
C LYS A 90 0.54 -11.44 -5.74
N GLN A 91 0.95 -12.30 -4.82
CA GLN A 91 2.33 -12.73 -4.66
C GLN A 91 2.45 -14.22 -5.00
N THR A 92 3.55 -14.59 -5.65
CA THR A 92 3.87 -16.01 -5.88
C THR A 92 5.16 -16.34 -5.14
N CYS A 93 5.01 -16.99 -3.99
CA CYS A 93 6.15 -17.41 -3.18
C CYS A 93 6.45 -18.88 -3.45
N HIS A 94 7.72 -19.22 -3.62
CA HIS A 94 8.12 -20.60 -3.86
C HIS A 94 8.91 -21.17 -2.69
N ILE A 95 8.87 -22.49 -2.53
CA ILE A 95 9.79 -23.22 -1.67
C ILE A 95 10.42 -24.30 -2.53
N LYS A 96 11.76 -24.30 -2.57
CA LYS A 96 12.55 -25.27 -3.34
C LYS A 96 13.27 -26.22 -2.38
N ILE A 97 13.24 -27.51 -2.74
CA ILE A 97 13.89 -28.59 -2.02
C ILE A 97 14.83 -29.29 -3.00
N GLU A 98 16.08 -29.45 -2.60
CA GLU A 98 17.15 -29.98 -3.42
C GLU A 98 18.02 -30.95 -2.60
N SER A 99 18.75 -31.85 -3.27
CA SER A 99 19.77 -32.67 -2.61
C SER A 99 21.08 -31.90 -2.49
N TYR A 100 21.74 -32.00 -1.34
CA TYR A 100 22.97 -31.28 -1.09
C TYR A 100 24.21 -31.96 -1.70
N GLY A 101 24.41 -33.25 -1.44
CA GLY A 101 25.62 -34.00 -1.79
C GLY A 101 25.42 -35.03 -2.90
N HIS A 102 24.18 -35.37 -3.27
CA HIS A 102 23.91 -36.41 -4.25
C HIS A 102 23.38 -35.83 -5.58
N SER A 103 24.06 -36.18 -6.67
CA SER A 103 23.59 -35.85 -8.02
C SER A 103 22.35 -36.66 -8.39
N THR A 104 21.68 -36.23 -9.46
CA THR A 104 20.50 -36.87 -10.07
C THR A 104 20.67 -38.36 -10.40
N ASN A 105 21.91 -38.82 -10.59
CA ASN A 105 22.23 -40.23 -10.82
C ASN A 105 22.10 -41.08 -9.55
N SER A 106 22.37 -40.50 -8.38
CA SER A 106 22.35 -41.19 -7.08
C SER A 106 21.05 -40.94 -6.32
N LEU A 107 20.53 -39.70 -6.37
CA LEU A 107 19.31 -39.32 -5.66
C LEU A 107 18.41 -38.48 -6.56
N LYS A 108 17.17 -38.95 -6.75
CA LYS A 108 16.16 -38.26 -7.55
C LYS A 108 14.94 -37.98 -6.69
N ILE A 109 14.62 -36.68 -6.53
CA ILE A 109 13.52 -36.23 -5.68
C ILE A 109 12.27 -36.06 -6.55
N ARG A 110 11.13 -36.61 -6.11
CA ARG A 110 9.86 -36.55 -6.83
C ARG A 110 8.69 -36.35 -5.88
N TRP A 111 7.68 -35.62 -6.34
CA TRP A 111 6.43 -35.45 -5.60
C TRP A 111 5.66 -36.76 -5.54
N ASN A 112 5.16 -37.08 -4.34
CA ASN A 112 4.11 -38.09 -4.21
C ASN A 112 2.77 -37.50 -4.67
N SER A 113 1.81 -38.33 -5.10
CA SER A 113 0.44 -37.86 -5.38
C SER A 113 -0.44 -38.07 -4.13
N PRO A 114 -1.14 -37.04 -3.60
CA PRO A 114 -1.04 -35.62 -3.94
C PRO A 114 0.25 -34.94 -3.41
N PRO A 115 0.83 -33.97 -4.14
CA PRO A 115 2.12 -33.33 -3.77
C PRO A 115 2.09 -32.51 -2.49
N VAL A 116 1.05 -31.72 -2.30
CA VAL A 116 0.91 -30.78 -1.18
C VAL A 116 -0.49 -30.93 -0.59
N LEU A 117 -0.55 -31.05 0.74
CA LEU A 117 -1.79 -31.13 1.48
C LEU A 117 -1.87 -29.91 2.41
N LEU A 118 -2.76 -28.99 2.07
CA LEU A 118 -3.10 -27.84 2.91
C LEU A 118 -4.11 -28.28 3.98
N SER A 119 -3.94 -27.79 5.20
CA SER A 119 -4.96 -27.94 6.23
C SER A 119 -6.21 -27.15 5.83
N LYS A 120 -7.39 -27.74 6.02
CA LYS A 120 -8.68 -27.16 5.61
C LYS A 120 -8.97 -25.80 6.26
N ASN A 121 -8.36 -25.52 7.42
CA ASN A 121 -8.61 -24.32 8.22
C ASN A 121 -7.42 -23.36 8.28
N ILE A 122 -6.61 -23.27 7.22
CA ILE A 122 -5.53 -22.28 7.18
C ILE A 122 -6.14 -20.90 6.96
N LYS A 123 -6.03 -20.04 7.98
CA LYS A 123 -6.32 -18.61 7.90
C LYS A 123 -5.04 -17.86 8.23
N MET A 124 -4.66 -16.92 7.37
CA MET A 124 -3.60 -15.96 7.67
C MET A 124 -4.23 -14.58 7.81
N THR A 125 -3.54 -13.67 8.49
CA THR A 125 -4.08 -12.34 8.81
C THR A 125 -4.01 -11.36 7.65
N GLN A 126 -2.99 -11.47 6.79
CA GLN A 126 -2.72 -10.52 5.71
C GLN A 126 -2.93 -11.10 4.30
N TYR A 127 -2.90 -12.41 4.15
CA TYR A 127 -2.99 -13.08 2.85
C TYR A 127 -3.97 -14.26 2.89
N SER A 128 -4.48 -14.63 1.73
CA SER A 128 -5.16 -15.90 1.50
C SER A 128 -4.35 -16.73 0.51
N VAL A 129 -4.30 -18.06 0.70
CA VAL A 129 -3.70 -18.98 -0.27
C VAL A 129 -4.77 -19.30 -1.33
N GLU A 130 -4.55 -18.88 -2.57
CA GLU A 130 -5.48 -19.18 -3.67
C GLU A 130 -5.25 -20.58 -4.24
N LYS A 131 -3.98 -20.90 -4.54
CA LYS A 131 -3.60 -22.19 -5.11
C LYS A 131 -2.14 -22.52 -4.82
N THR A 132 -1.83 -23.82 -4.83
CA THR A 132 -0.47 -24.35 -4.75
C THR A 132 -0.14 -25.14 -6.01
N VAL A 133 0.94 -24.78 -6.70
CA VAL A 133 1.36 -25.43 -7.95
C VAL A 133 2.72 -26.09 -7.73
N PRO A 134 2.80 -27.44 -7.74
CA PRO A 134 4.08 -28.14 -7.67
C PRO A 134 4.83 -28.03 -9.01
N PHE A 135 6.15 -27.92 -8.95
CA PHE A 135 7.02 -27.89 -10.13
C PHE A 135 8.32 -28.66 -9.85
N ILE A 136 9.06 -28.93 -10.93
CA ILE A 136 10.40 -29.55 -10.90
C ILE A 136 11.39 -28.47 -11.34
N CYS A 137 12.53 -28.41 -10.66
CA CYS A 137 13.54 -27.36 -10.81
C CYS A 137 14.96 -27.92 -10.89
N ASP A 138 15.12 -29.14 -11.40
CA ASP A 138 16.43 -29.80 -11.57
C ASP A 138 17.44 -28.80 -12.18
N GLN A 139 18.57 -28.59 -11.49
CA GLN A 139 19.54 -27.55 -11.81
C GLN A 139 20.95 -28.15 -11.97
N GLN A 140 21.72 -27.60 -12.90
CA GLN A 140 23.11 -27.95 -13.09
C GLN A 140 24.00 -27.02 -12.28
N TYR A 141 24.84 -27.59 -11.42
CA TYR A 141 25.91 -26.88 -10.74
C TYR A 141 27.25 -27.48 -11.15
N MET A 142 28.10 -26.65 -11.76
CA MET A 142 29.36 -27.10 -12.35
C MET A 142 29.11 -28.24 -13.36
N GLU A 143 29.67 -29.43 -13.14
CA GLU A 143 29.53 -30.60 -14.00
C GLU A 143 28.44 -31.58 -13.53
N TYR A 144 27.75 -31.29 -12.41
CA TYR A 144 26.77 -32.20 -11.83
C TYR A 144 25.35 -31.64 -11.87
N ASN A 145 24.38 -32.49 -12.21
CA ASN A 145 22.96 -32.18 -12.14
C ASN A 145 22.41 -32.61 -10.80
N TYR A 146 21.72 -31.70 -10.11
CA TYR A 146 21.07 -31.94 -8.83
C TYR A 146 19.55 -31.96 -9.00
N SER A 147 18.89 -32.87 -8.29
CA SER A 147 17.44 -33.02 -8.39
C SER A 147 16.75 -32.01 -7.47
N CYS A 148 15.83 -31.22 -8.03
CA CYS A 148 15.11 -30.18 -7.30
C CYS A 148 13.62 -30.26 -7.58
N ILE A 149 12.84 -30.11 -6.52
CA ILE A 149 11.38 -29.95 -6.58
C ILE A 149 10.97 -28.67 -5.86
N GLY A 150 9.91 -28.04 -6.33
CA GLY A 150 9.40 -26.85 -5.69
C GLY A 150 7.88 -26.77 -5.68
N VAL A 151 7.35 -25.85 -4.87
CA VAL A 151 5.93 -25.52 -4.80
C VAL A 151 5.77 -24.02 -4.88
N ASN A 152 4.96 -23.55 -5.80
CA ASN A 152 4.51 -22.16 -5.90
C ASN A 152 3.23 -21.98 -5.09
N PHE A 153 3.28 -21.10 -4.10
CA PHE A 153 2.15 -20.62 -3.33
C PHE A 153 1.68 -19.31 -3.94
N HIS A 154 0.50 -19.30 -4.54
CA HIS A 154 -0.16 -18.08 -4.98
C HIS A 154 -0.94 -17.49 -3.81
N LEU A 155 -0.47 -16.33 -3.35
CA LEU A 155 -0.98 -15.60 -2.21
C LEU A 155 -1.70 -14.35 -2.71
N ASN A 156 -2.91 -14.12 -2.22
CA ASN A 156 -3.66 -12.90 -2.49
C ASN A 156 -3.75 -12.06 -1.22
N ARG A 157 -3.38 -10.79 -1.29
CA ARG A 157 -3.44 -9.90 -0.13
C ARG A 157 -4.90 -9.61 0.22
N MET A 158 -5.19 -9.55 1.53
CA MET A 158 -6.49 -9.11 2.03
C MET A 158 -6.51 -7.58 2.13
N ASN A 159 -7.35 -6.95 1.32
CA ASN A 159 -7.24 -5.50 1.08
C ASN A 159 -8.08 -4.64 2.04
N GLY A 160 -9.04 -5.25 2.76
CA GLY A 160 -10.03 -4.54 3.57
C GLY A 160 -9.44 -3.60 4.63
N PHE A 161 -8.35 -4.00 5.28
CA PHE A 161 -7.64 -3.15 6.23
C PHE A 161 -7.12 -1.86 5.58
N TYR A 162 -6.51 -1.98 4.40
CA TYR A 162 -5.95 -0.84 3.67
C TYR A 162 -7.03 0.11 3.16
N PHE A 163 -8.18 -0.42 2.73
CA PHE A 163 -9.33 0.40 2.35
C PHE A 163 -9.80 1.30 3.51
N ILE A 164 -10.01 0.71 4.68
CA ILE A 164 -10.58 1.41 5.85
C ILE A 164 -9.55 2.36 6.49
N HIS A 165 -8.28 1.96 6.60
CA HIS A 165 -7.28 2.74 7.34
C HIS A 165 -6.43 3.65 6.46
N MET A 166 -6.36 3.42 5.15
CA MET A 166 -5.55 4.26 4.24
C MET A 166 -6.41 5.04 3.24
N TYR A 167 -7.26 4.37 2.47
CA TYR A 167 -8.04 5.05 1.42
C TYR A 167 -9.12 5.96 2.00
N VAL A 168 -9.97 5.46 2.92
CA VAL A 168 -11.08 6.26 3.49
C VAL A 168 -10.58 7.54 4.19
N PRO A 169 -9.59 7.52 5.10
CA PRO A 169 -9.10 8.73 5.75
C PRO A 169 -8.46 9.71 4.77
N SER A 170 -7.76 9.20 3.75
CA SER A 170 -7.14 10.04 2.71
C SER A 170 -8.19 10.79 1.90
N ILE A 171 -9.28 10.13 1.49
CA ILE A 171 -10.42 10.78 0.83
C ILE A 171 -11.02 11.85 1.74
N LEU A 172 -11.25 11.53 3.01
CA LEU A 172 -11.82 12.50 3.97
C LEU A 172 -10.92 13.73 4.15
N ILE A 173 -9.60 13.57 4.20
CA ILE A 173 -8.65 14.70 4.27
C ILE A 173 -8.74 15.57 3.01
N VAL A 174 -8.83 14.97 1.83
CA VAL A 174 -9.02 15.71 0.58
C VAL A 174 -10.36 16.46 0.59
N MET A 175 -11.46 15.82 1.02
CA MET A 175 -12.76 16.47 1.16
C MET A 175 -12.72 17.66 2.15
N LEU A 176 -12.03 17.50 3.28
CA LEU A 176 -11.84 18.56 4.28
C LEU A 176 -11.11 19.77 3.69
N SER A 177 -10.15 19.55 2.79
CA SER A 177 -9.46 20.65 2.11
C SER A 177 -10.41 21.53 1.28
N TRP A 178 -11.49 20.97 0.73
CA TRP A 178 -12.47 21.70 -0.08
C TRP A 178 -13.42 22.56 0.73
N ILE A 179 -13.56 22.30 2.04
CA ILE A 179 -14.36 23.14 2.95
C ILE A 179 -13.80 24.57 2.96
N SER A 180 -12.49 24.74 2.74
CA SER A 180 -11.86 26.06 2.65
C SER A 180 -12.45 26.95 1.54
N PHE A 181 -12.96 26.38 0.44
CA PHE A 181 -13.59 27.12 -0.66
C PHE A 181 -14.97 27.69 -0.31
N TRP A 182 -15.60 27.15 0.73
CA TRP A 182 -16.92 27.57 1.22
C TRP A 182 -16.84 28.65 2.30
N LEU A 183 -15.70 28.75 2.99
CA LEU A 183 -15.45 29.80 3.95
C LEU A 183 -15.41 31.17 3.26
N ASP A 184 -15.66 32.24 4.01
CA ASP A 184 -15.52 33.59 3.45
C ASP A 184 -14.05 33.93 3.16
N ILE A 185 -13.83 34.77 2.15
CA ILE A 185 -12.47 35.18 1.71
C ILE A 185 -11.75 35.96 2.83
N GLU A 186 -12.51 36.63 3.69
CA GLU A 186 -12.01 37.45 4.80
C GLU A 186 -11.54 36.61 6.00
N ALA A 187 -11.99 35.35 6.11
CA ALA A 187 -11.63 34.43 7.19
C ALA A 187 -10.25 33.76 6.95
N THR A 188 -9.21 34.58 6.81
CA THR A 188 -7.85 34.15 6.43
C THR A 188 -7.24 33.11 7.37
N ALA A 189 -7.41 33.31 8.69
CA ALA A 189 -6.86 32.43 9.71
C ALA A 189 -7.44 31.00 9.60
N ALA A 190 -8.75 30.88 9.39
CA ALA A 190 -9.44 29.60 9.26
C ALA A 190 -9.00 28.86 7.98
N ARG A 191 -8.93 29.56 6.84
CA ARG A 191 -8.53 28.96 5.55
C ARG A 191 -7.07 28.47 5.59
N ILE A 192 -6.13 29.26 6.12
CA ILE A 192 -4.72 28.87 6.25
C ILE A 192 -4.57 27.68 7.20
N SER A 193 -5.23 27.73 8.36
CA SER A 193 -5.15 26.67 9.35
C SER A 193 -5.63 25.33 8.80
N LEU A 194 -6.81 25.31 8.13
CA LEU A 194 -7.33 24.11 7.48
C LEU A 194 -6.40 23.59 6.37
N GLY A 195 -5.84 24.48 5.55
CA GLY A 195 -4.91 24.11 4.48
C GLY A 195 -3.62 23.47 5.01
N ILE A 196 -2.99 24.06 6.03
CA ILE A 196 -1.77 23.52 6.64
C ILE A 196 -2.07 22.20 7.37
N LEU A 197 -3.18 22.14 8.13
CA LEU A 197 -3.54 20.95 8.89
C LEU A 197 -3.83 19.76 7.97
N THR A 198 -4.49 19.97 6.84
CA THR A 198 -4.78 18.90 5.88
C THR A 198 -3.51 18.40 5.17
N VAL A 199 -2.57 19.29 4.81
CA VAL A 199 -1.25 18.88 4.28
C VAL A 199 -0.46 18.08 5.33
N LEU A 200 -0.45 18.54 6.58
CA LEU A 200 0.23 17.86 7.68
C LEU A 200 -0.41 16.49 7.98
N ALA A 201 -1.74 16.42 8.00
CA ALA A 201 -2.48 15.17 8.21
C ALA A 201 -2.15 14.15 7.11
N MET A 202 -2.15 14.57 5.85
CA MET A 202 -1.83 13.70 4.71
C MET A 202 -0.38 13.20 4.75
N THR A 203 0.58 14.09 5.05
CA THR A 203 1.99 13.71 5.15
C THR A 203 2.28 12.81 6.35
N THR A 204 1.56 13.02 7.47
CA THR A 204 1.63 12.15 8.66
C THR A 204 1.08 10.76 8.35
N GLN A 205 -0.07 10.69 7.67
CA GLN A 205 -0.67 9.43 7.24
C GLN A 205 0.30 8.61 6.39
N ASN A 206 0.96 9.24 5.41
CA ASN A 206 1.92 8.57 4.52
C ASN A 206 3.07 7.89 5.29
N LYS A 207 3.61 8.54 6.33
CA LYS A 207 4.68 7.98 7.17
C LYS A 207 4.21 6.84 8.06
N PHE A 208 2.95 6.86 8.50
CA PHE A 208 2.40 5.88 9.43
C PHE A 208 1.96 4.57 8.77
N THR A 209 1.91 4.52 7.44
CA THR A 209 1.41 3.35 6.71
C THR A 209 2.29 2.10 6.82
N GLY A 210 3.54 2.22 7.29
CA GLY A 210 4.43 1.07 7.49
C GLY A 210 4.73 0.29 6.21
N VAL A 211 4.51 0.90 5.04
CA VAL A 211 4.76 0.29 3.74
C VAL A 211 6.25 0.04 3.62
N GLN A 212 6.62 -1.17 3.20
CA GLN A 212 8.02 -1.51 2.94
C GLN A 212 8.61 -0.53 1.93
N HIS A 213 9.77 0.04 2.26
CA HIS A 213 10.47 0.94 1.36
C HIS A 213 11.03 0.15 0.19
N VAL A 214 10.35 0.28 -0.96
CA VAL A 214 10.82 -0.20 -2.26
C VAL A 214 11.30 0.99 -3.09
N SER A 215 12.25 0.75 -3.98
CA SER A 215 12.83 1.78 -4.84
C SER A 215 11.89 2.22 -5.97
N TYR A 216 10.97 1.36 -6.38
CA TYR A 216 10.01 1.63 -7.45
C TYR A 216 8.68 2.21 -6.91
N VAL A 217 7.92 2.84 -7.82
CA VAL A 217 6.63 3.44 -7.50
C VAL A 217 5.55 2.37 -7.33
N THR A 218 4.84 2.39 -6.21
CA THR A 218 3.70 1.51 -5.93
C THR A 218 2.37 2.23 -6.19
N ALA A 219 1.28 1.48 -6.35
CA ALA A 219 -0.07 2.04 -6.49
C ALA A 219 -0.44 2.97 -5.32
N MET A 220 -0.13 2.55 -4.08
CA MET A 220 -0.30 3.38 -2.88
C MET A 220 0.53 4.68 -2.94
N ASN A 221 1.76 4.66 -3.47
CA ASN A 221 2.55 5.88 -3.65
C ASN A 221 1.88 6.85 -4.64
N VAL A 222 1.31 6.34 -5.73
CA VAL A 222 0.55 7.16 -6.68
C VAL A 222 -0.69 7.77 -6.02
N TRP A 223 -1.46 6.97 -5.28
CA TRP A 223 -2.64 7.43 -4.55
C TRP A 223 -2.33 8.55 -3.57
N THR A 224 -1.33 8.33 -2.73
CA THR A 224 -0.93 9.26 -1.68
C THR A 224 -0.28 10.54 -2.23
N ALA A 225 0.54 10.44 -3.28
CA ALA A 225 1.11 11.59 -3.97
C ALA A 225 0.03 12.44 -4.65
N ALA A 226 -0.91 11.81 -5.37
CA ALA A 226 -2.02 12.51 -6.01
C ALA A 226 -2.89 13.23 -4.98
N SER A 227 -3.28 12.54 -3.91
CA SER A 227 -4.11 13.11 -2.85
C SER A 227 -3.40 14.27 -2.13
N LEU A 228 -2.10 14.17 -1.89
CA LEU A 228 -1.29 15.27 -1.37
C LEU A 228 -1.25 16.46 -2.33
N ALA A 229 -1.11 16.21 -3.64
CA ALA A 229 -1.13 17.26 -4.65
C ALA A 229 -2.47 18.02 -4.66
N PHE A 230 -3.61 17.32 -4.56
CA PHE A 230 -4.93 17.95 -4.48
C PHE A 230 -5.07 18.87 -3.26
N VAL A 231 -4.63 18.41 -2.08
CA VAL A 231 -4.66 19.22 -0.85
C VAL A 231 -3.75 20.45 -1.00
N PHE A 232 -2.55 20.26 -1.55
CA PHE A 232 -1.59 21.35 -1.78
C PHE A 232 -2.09 22.39 -2.79
N LEU A 233 -2.76 21.94 -3.86
CA LEU A 233 -3.42 22.83 -4.83
C LEU A 233 -4.50 23.69 -4.17
N GLY A 234 -5.23 23.17 -3.17
CA GLY A 234 -6.16 23.97 -2.39
C GLY A 234 -5.49 25.10 -1.58
N VAL A 235 -4.29 24.84 -1.04
CA VAL A 235 -3.49 25.88 -0.36
C VAL A 235 -3.00 26.95 -1.35
N ILE A 236 -2.57 26.53 -2.54
CA ILE A 236 -2.16 27.45 -3.61
C ILE A 236 -3.32 28.32 -4.07
N GLU A 237 -4.51 27.74 -4.23
CA GLU A 237 -5.73 28.45 -4.59
C GLU A 237 -6.01 29.60 -3.60
N TYR A 238 -5.95 29.30 -2.30
CA TYR A 238 -6.13 30.30 -1.28
C TYR A 238 -5.03 31.38 -1.32
N ALA A 239 -3.77 30.98 -1.46
CA ALA A 239 -2.65 31.93 -1.56
C ALA A 239 -2.85 32.90 -2.74
N TYR A 240 -3.30 32.38 -3.88
CA TYR A 240 -3.62 33.15 -5.07
C TYR A 240 -4.78 34.14 -4.81
N ILE A 241 -5.90 33.68 -4.22
CA ILE A 241 -7.02 34.57 -3.87
C ILE A 241 -6.56 35.66 -2.91
N ASN A 242 -5.81 35.33 -1.86
CA ASN A 242 -5.37 36.29 -0.86
C ASN A 242 -4.47 37.38 -1.47
N VAL A 243 -3.53 37.02 -2.35
CA VAL A 243 -2.70 38.00 -3.07
C VAL A 243 -3.56 38.90 -3.96
N LYS A 244 -4.51 38.32 -4.70
CA LYS A 244 -5.40 39.06 -5.60
C LYS A 244 -6.32 40.02 -4.83
N THR A 245 -6.88 39.58 -3.71
CA THR A 245 -7.69 40.41 -2.79
C THR A 245 -6.86 41.57 -2.25
N ARG A 246 -5.66 41.32 -1.71
CA ARG A 246 -4.77 42.37 -1.21
C ARG A 246 -4.40 43.39 -2.29
N LYS A 247 -4.12 42.94 -3.52
CA LYS A 247 -3.83 43.81 -4.66
C LYS A 247 -5.06 44.64 -5.08
N HIS A 248 -6.25 44.06 -5.03
CA HIS A 248 -7.50 44.77 -5.30
C HIS A 248 -7.75 45.88 -4.29
N VAL A 249 -7.65 45.57 -2.98
CA VAL A 249 -7.80 46.53 -1.88
C VAL A 249 -6.77 47.66 -1.98
N ARG A 250 -5.50 47.35 -2.27
CA ARG A 250 -4.47 48.40 -2.46
C ARG A 250 -4.77 49.31 -3.64
N ARG A 251 -5.26 48.76 -4.76
CA ARG A 251 -5.63 49.56 -5.94
C ARG A 251 -6.85 50.43 -5.69
N SER A 252 -7.84 49.93 -4.96
CA SER A 252 -9.05 50.69 -4.64
C SER A 252 -8.74 51.84 -3.67
N LEU A 253 -7.88 51.61 -2.68
CA LEU A 253 -7.34 52.66 -1.80
C LEU A 253 -6.60 53.74 -2.59
N ASN A 254 -5.66 53.37 -3.47
CA ASN A 254 -4.91 54.35 -4.29
C ASN A 254 -5.83 55.19 -5.20
N ARG A 255 -6.87 54.60 -5.78
CA ARG A 255 -7.86 55.33 -6.59
C ARG A 255 -8.67 56.32 -5.75
N ALA A 256 -9.05 55.94 -4.53
CA ALA A 256 -9.74 56.84 -3.62
C ALA A 256 -8.86 58.05 -3.24
N THR A 257 -7.58 57.82 -2.90
CA THR A 257 -6.63 58.89 -2.59
C THR A 257 -6.37 59.82 -3.79
N SER A 258 -6.26 59.27 -5.01
CA SER A 258 -6.09 60.06 -6.24
C SER A 258 -7.32 60.91 -6.58
N ASN A 259 -8.53 60.43 -6.31
CA ASN A 259 -9.75 61.21 -6.51
C ASN A 259 -9.90 62.33 -5.47
N LEU A 260 -9.37 62.14 -4.26
CA LEU A 260 -9.31 63.18 -3.23
C LEU A 260 -8.29 64.28 -3.57
N SER A 261 -7.16 63.94 -4.20
CA SER A 261 -6.15 64.94 -4.59
C SER A 261 -6.51 65.76 -5.84
N MET A 262 -7.46 65.29 -6.66
CA MET A 262 -7.97 66.02 -7.85
C MET A 262 -9.04 67.07 -7.51
N ASN A 263 -9.63 67.01 -6.31
CA ASN A 263 -10.53 68.06 -5.83
C ASN A 263 -9.71 69.09 -5.04
N GLY A 264 -8.99 69.94 -5.77
CA GLY A 264 -8.11 70.98 -5.25
C GLY A 264 -8.84 72.14 -4.56
N ASN A 265 -9.53 71.85 -3.45
CA ASN A 265 -9.81 72.83 -2.41
C ASN A 265 -9.30 72.24 -1.10
N ASN A 266 -8.16 72.75 -0.62
CA ASN A 266 -7.56 72.35 0.66
C ASN A 266 -8.62 72.37 1.78
N PRO A 267 -8.71 71.30 2.59
CA PRO A 267 -8.94 71.49 4.00
C PRO A 267 -7.79 70.89 4.80
N ILE A 268 -7.46 71.63 5.83
CA ILE A 268 -6.45 71.34 6.84
C ILE A 268 -6.62 69.91 7.37
N LEU A 269 -5.48 69.24 7.51
CA LEU A 269 -5.30 67.92 8.11
C LEU A 269 -5.96 67.87 9.50
N ASN A 270 -7.06 67.13 9.66
CA ASN A 270 -7.49 66.64 10.97
C ASN A 270 -7.96 65.19 10.81
N GLY A 271 -7.23 64.30 11.46
CA GLY A 271 -7.51 62.87 11.45
C GLY A 271 -8.81 62.55 12.17
N SER A 272 -9.65 61.73 11.55
CA SER A 272 -10.36 60.63 12.22
C SER A 272 -11.28 59.87 11.26
N ILE A 273 -11.04 58.56 11.22
CA ILE A 273 -12.04 57.48 11.26
C ILE A 273 -12.97 57.37 10.04
N TYR A 274 -12.58 56.50 9.10
CA TYR A 274 -13.51 55.87 8.16
C TYR A 274 -14.53 55.02 8.94
N SER A 275 -15.81 55.41 8.92
CA SER A 275 -16.90 54.58 9.40
C SER A 275 -17.33 53.60 8.31
N ILE A 276 -17.24 52.31 8.61
CA ILE A 276 -17.81 51.22 7.80
C ILE A 276 -19.31 51.19 8.08
N SER A 277 -20.14 51.49 7.09
CA SER A 277 -21.60 51.36 7.21
C SER A 277 -22.08 50.18 6.36
N LYS A 278 -22.60 49.14 7.04
CA LYS A 278 -23.42 48.08 6.43
C LYS A 278 -24.79 48.68 6.09
N LYS A 279 -25.26 48.35 4.89
CA LYS A 279 -26.47 48.90 4.29
C LYS A 279 -27.70 48.17 4.87
N ASP A 280 -28.47 48.83 5.73
CA ASP A 280 -29.85 48.44 6.03
C ASP A 280 -30.82 49.41 5.34
N THR A 281 -31.77 48.84 4.62
CA THR A 281 -32.88 49.49 3.92
C THR A 281 -33.89 50.06 4.90
N ASN A 282 -34.29 51.33 4.74
CA ASN A 282 -35.69 51.77 4.65
C ASN A 282 -35.83 53.27 4.32
N PHE A 283 -37.01 53.60 3.83
CA PHE A 283 -37.45 54.70 2.96
C PHE A 283 -37.61 56.07 3.64
N SER A 284 -37.32 57.18 2.94
CA SER A 284 -38.20 58.38 2.78
C SER A 284 -37.52 59.56 2.05
N GLN A 285 -38.36 60.34 1.36
CA GLN A 285 -38.08 61.39 0.38
C GLN A 285 -37.42 62.65 0.96
N GLY A 286 -36.59 63.31 0.15
CA GLY A 286 -36.10 64.67 0.42
C GLY A 286 -35.07 65.13 -0.61
N SER A 287 -35.46 66.08 -1.46
CA SER A 287 -34.63 66.67 -2.51
C SER A 287 -33.51 67.53 -1.92
N GLN A 288 -32.29 66.99 -1.84
CA GLN A 288 -31.04 67.75 -1.73
C GLN A 288 -29.94 66.92 -2.42
N LYS A 289 -29.23 67.53 -3.38
CA LYS A 289 -27.96 67.01 -3.93
C LYS A 289 -26.93 66.92 -2.79
N LYS A 290 -26.94 65.81 -2.06
CA LYS A 290 -25.87 65.44 -1.13
C LYS A 290 -24.90 64.55 -1.89
N ASN A 291 -23.65 64.99 -1.97
CA ASN A 291 -22.52 64.20 -2.44
C ASN A 291 -22.58 62.80 -1.83
N THR A 292 -22.94 61.81 -2.63
CA THR A 292 -22.81 60.41 -2.26
C THR A 292 -21.34 60.17 -1.94
N PRO A 293 -20.98 59.68 -0.73
CA PRO A 293 -19.60 59.29 -0.48
C PRO A 293 -19.21 58.26 -1.54
N ASN A 294 -18.01 58.40 -2.11
CA ASN A 294 -17.44 57.40 -3.02
C ASN A 294 -17.32 56.08 -2.26
N VAL A 295 -18.37 55.23 -2.31
CA VAL A 295 -18.33 53.90 -1.73
C VAL A 295 -17.30 53.12 -2.52
N ILE A 296 -16.15 52.87 -1.90
CA ILE A 296 -15.11 52.04 -2.48
C ILE A 296 -15.70 50.63 -2.57
N ASP A 297 -16.00 50.17 -3.79
CA ASP A 297 -16.44 48.79 -4.04
C ASP A 297 -15.26 47.85 -3.67
N LEU A 298 -15.23 47.44 -2.40
CA LEU A 298 -14.30 46.44 -1.88
C LEU A 298 -14.69 45.02 -2.31
N ASP A 299 -15.82 44.87 -3.01
CA ASP A 299 -16.30 43.56 -3.47
C ASP A 299 -15.31 42.97 -4.48
N ASN A 300 -14.48 42.04 -4.01
CA ASN A 300 -13.59 41.27 -4.86
C ASN A 300 -14.38 40.20 -5.64
N LYS A 301 -15.20 40.66 -6.60
CA LYS A 301 -15.99 39.81 -7.52
C LYS A 301 -15.11 38.77 -8.22
N ASN A 302 -13.85 39.10 -8.48
CA ASN A 302 -12.90 38.19 -9.12
C ASN A 302 -12.37 37.10 -8.18
N GLY A 303 -12.25 37.33 -6.88
CA GLY A 303 -11.92 36.30 -5.89
C GLY A 303 -13.07 35.31 -5.71
N ARG A 304 -14.30 35.81 -5.58
CA ARG A 304 -15.50 34.96 -5.44
C ARG A 304 -15.75 34.07 -6.67
N LYS A 305 -15.40 34.54 -7.87
CA LYS A 305 -15.47 33.74 -9.11
C LYS A 305 -14.49 32.55 -9.08
N VAL A 306 -13.30 32.74 -8.52
CA VAL A 306 -12.29 31.67 -8.40
C VAL A 306 -12.77 30.62 -7.40
N ASP A 307 -13.23 31.03 -6.21
CA ASP A 307 -13.82 30.10 -5.23
C ASP A 307 -14.99 29.30 -5.85
N ARG A 308 -15.90 29.96 -6.59
CA ARG A 308 -17.02 29.27 -7.27
C ARG A 308 -16.56 28.22 -8.28
N LEU A 309 -15.50 28.52 -9.03
CA LEU A 309 -14.95 27.58 -10.00
C LEU A 309 -14.25 26.42 -9.28
N ALA A 310 -13.46 26.71 -8.25
CA ALA A 310 -12.74 25.72 -7.45
C ALA A 310 -13.70 24.71 -6.80
N ARG A 311 -14.88 25.16 -6.32
CA ARG A 311 -15.93 24.30 -5.76
C ARG A 311 -16.44 23.21 -6.71
N ILE A 312 -16.30 23.40 -8.03
CA ILE A 312 -16.74 22.42 -9.04
C ILE A 312 -15.54 21.64 -9.58
N VAL A 313 -14.46 22.34 -9.93
CA VAL A 313 -13.30 21.74 -10.61
C VAL A 313 -12.55 20.76 -9.72
N PHE A 314 -12.33 21.09 -8.43
CA PHE A 314 -11.58 20.21 -7.52
C PHE A 314 -12.31 18.88 -7.25
N PRO A 315 -13.60 18.87 -6.88
CA PRO A 315 -14.32 17.61 -6.73
C PRO A 315 -14.40 16.79 -8.01
N MET A 316 -14.70 17.42 -9.15
CA MET A 316 -14.83 16.70 -10.43
C MET A 316 -13.51 16.07 -10.88
N SER A 317 -12.39 16.79 -10.74
CA SER A 317 -11.07 16.26 -11.07
C SER A 317 -10.63 15.14 -10.12
N TYR A 318 -10.98 15.21 -8.83
CA TYR A 318 -10.70 14.14 -7.88
C TYR A 318 -11.56 12.88 -8.15
N VAL A 319 -12.82 13.05 -8.51
CA VAL A 319 -13.69 11.94 -8.94
C VAL A 319 -13.15 11.29 -10.20
N LEU A 320 -12.72 12.08 -11.21
CA LEU A 320 -12.08 11.56 -12.41
C LEU A 320 -10.81 10.76 -12.07
N PHE A 321 -9.95 11.31 -11.19
CA PHE A 321 -8.77 10.61 -10.70
C PHE A 321 -9.14 9.26 -10.06
N ASN A 322 -10.17 9.21 -9.23
CA ASN A 322 -10.63 7.97 -8.61
C ASN A 322 -11.06 6.93 -9.66
N ILE A 323 -11.86 7.35 -10.65
CA ILE A 323 -12.33 6.46 -11.72
C ILE A 323 -11.13 5.88 -12.48
N VAL A 324 -10.17 6.73 -12.87
CA VAL A 324 -8.97 6.30 -13.59
C VAL A 324 -8.11 5.37 -12.73
N TYR A 325 -7.88 5.73 -11.46
CA TYR A 325 -7.06 4.95 -10.53
C TYR A 325 -7.62 3.55 -10.32
N TRP A 326 -8.91 3.43 -9.97
CA TRP A 326 -9.55 2.15 -9.71
C TRP A 326 -9.73 1.31 -10.97
N SER A 327 -9.95 1.94 -12.13
CA SER A 327 -10.01 1.20 -13.41
C SER A 327 -8.65 0.63 -13.79
N PHE A 328 -7.59 1.45 -13.69
CA PHE A 328 -6.24 1.03 -14.04
C PHE A 328 -5.74 -0.06 -13.10
N TYR A 329 -5.73 0.17 -11.78
CA TYR A 329 -5.26 -0.82 -10.82
C TYR A 329 -6.27 -1.94 -10.56
N GLY A 330 -7.52 -1.80 -10.98
CA GLY A 330 -8.49 -2.92 -10.97
C GLY A 330 -8.17 -3.94 -12.05
N ILE A 331 -7.87 -3.48 -13.27
CA ILE A 331 -7.73 -4.32 -14.46
C ILE A 331 -6.28 -4.77 -14.71
N TRP A 332 -5.31 -3.89 -14.45
CA TRP A 332 -3.91 -4.17 -14.77
C TRP A 332 -3.33 -5.30 -13.91
N GLU A 333 -2.78 -6.33 -14.53
CA GLU A 333 -1.94 -7.34 -13.88
C GLU A 333 -0.49 -7.15 -14.34
N PRO A 334 0.49 -7.10 -13.42
CA PRO A 334 1.90 -7.04 -13.81
C PRO A 334 2.26 -8.31 -14.60
N VAL A 335 3.00 -8.13 -15.70
CA VAL A 335 3.63 -9.26 -16.39
C VAL A 335 4.56 -9.94 -15.39
N GLN A 336 4.28 -11.21 -15.11
CA GLN A 336 5.08 -12.02 -14.21
C GLN A 336 6.28 -12.49 -15.02
N ASP A 337 7.47 -11.97 -14.72
CA ASP A 337 8.70 -12.37 -15.41
C ASP A 337 8.88 -13.88 -15.22
N ASP A 338 8.79 -14.62 -16.32
CA ASP A 338 9.02 -16.06 -16.35
C ASP A 338 10.53 -16.26 -16.15
N PRO A 339 10.99 -16.96 -15.10
CA PRO A 339 12.42 -17.11 -14.80
C PRO A 339 13.22 -17.89 -15.86
N LYS A 340 12.61 -18.22 -17.00
CA LYS A 340 13.26 -18.80 -18.17
C LYS A 340 13.96 -17.77 -19.08
N LEU A 341 13.91 -16.48 -18.78
CA LEU A 341 14.49 -15.41 -19.61
C LEU A 341 15.66 -14.65 -18.97
N VAL A 342 16.17 -15.10 -17.83
CA VAL A 342 17.47 -14.63 -17.30
C VAL A 342 18.50 -15.70 -17.65
N HIS A 343 18.97 -15.65 -18.89
CA HIS A 343 20.11 -16.42 -19.39
C HIS A 343 21.42 -15.70 -19.09
#